data_AF-A0A1V6DK85-F1
#
_entry.id   AF-A0A1V6DK85-F1
#
_cell.length_a   1.000
_cell.length_b   1.000
_cell.length_c   1.000
_cell.angle_alpha   90.00
_cell.angle_beta   90.00
_cell.angle_gamma   90.00
#
_symmetry.space_group_name_H-M   'P 1'
#
loop_
_entity.id
_entity.type
_entity.pdbx_description
1 polymer ?
#
loop_
_entity_poly.entity_id
_entity_poly.type
_entity_poly.pdbx_seq_one_letter_code
_entity_poly.pdbx_strand_id
1 'polypeptide(L)'
;MRSGAEAFTNHYPLWVYPAKVDTTVPAGVTLVRRYDAATAALLAEGKRVLLVPDSKNWADSAGGAYATDFWNWPMFNGTPGTMGLLCQPEHPALAGFPTAFHSERQWSALAHASTPVILTDAPRALRPIVQTIDNYERNDRLGLVFEAKVGPGSLLVCAVDVLALQDKPEVRQLLASLLAYAGSAKFAPTVALTPAECARFLRPSLAQKQPVQATSFFQPPWGATPEPARAIDGDICTKWVAADDDKAPALTVDLGVGRQVDAVQVLWERDEAGYRYTVEVSNDGAAWTLVSDQRTNAFADGRHYVTFAPVPARHLRVTLTGWPTGGRACIRELRALGQ
;
A
#
# COMPACT_ATOMS: atom_id res chain seq x y z
N MET A 1 -35.53 30.55 -38.24
CA MET A 1 -34.37 31.41 -37.91
C MET A 1 -34.16 31.42 -36.41
N ARG A 2 -33.07 30.81 -35.91
CA ARG A 2 -32.44 31.28 -34.66
C ARG A 2 -31.18 32.03 -35.10
N SER A 3 -31.36 33.31 -35.37
CA SER A 3 -30.28 34.25 -35.67
C SER A 3 -29.71 34.74 -34.34
N GLY A 4 -28.65 34.08 -33.90
CA GLY A 4 -27.84 34.49 -32.77
C GLY A 4 -26.64 33.55 -32.76
N ALA A 5 -25.51 34.00 -33.31
CA ALA A 5 -24.27 33.26 -33.26
C ALA A 5 -23.76 33.28 -31.80
N GLU A 6 -24.21 32.33 -30.98
CA GLU A 6 -23.59 32.10 -29.68
C GLU A 6 -22.13 31.67 -29.92
N ALA A 7 -21.20 32.52 -29.49
CA ALA A 7 -19.78 32.24 -29.58
C ALA A 7 -19.42 31.17 -28.54
N PHE A 8 -19.25 29.94 -28.98
CA PHE A 8 -18.74 28.86 -28.13
C PHE A 8 -17.30 29.17 -27.72
N THR A 9 -17.04 29.20 -26.41
CA THR A 9 -15.70 29.44 -25.85
C THR A 9 -15.33 28.28 -24.92
N ASN A 10 -14.15 27.70 -25.15
CA ASN A 10 -13.59 26.67 -24.26
C ASN A 10 -12.68 27.33 -23.22
N HIS A 11 -12.76 26.84 -21.98
CA HIS A 11 -11.87 27.24 -20.90
C HIS A 11 -11.08 26.02 -20.44
N TYR A 12 -9.76 26.17 -20.31
CA TYR A 12 -8.89 25.10 -19.84
C TYR A 12 -8.04 25.62 -18.68
N PRO A 13 -8.09 24.98 -17.51
CA PRO A 13 -7.13 25.29 -16.47
C PRO A 13 -5.72 24.87 -16.92
N LEU A 14 -4.74 25.73 -16.61
CA LEU A 14 -3.33 25.46 -16.85
C LEU A 14 -2.58 25.52 -15.52
N TRP A 15 -1.77 24.50 -15.25
CA TRP A 15 -0.86 24.47 -14.12
C TRP A 15 0.53 24.88 -14.60
N VAL A 16 1.02 25.98 -14.06
CA VAL A 16 2.33 26.52 -14.41
C VAL A 16 3.21 26.41 -13.19
N TYR A 17 4.34 25.74 -13.35
CA TYR A 17 5.33 25.53 -12.30
C TYR A 17 6.64 26.23 -12.66
N PRO A 18 7.40 26.73 -11.67
CA PRO A 18 8.72 27.28 -11.91
C PRO A 18 9.64 26.31 -12.64
N ALA A 19 10.48 26.82 -13.55
CA ALA A 19 11.43 25.99 -14.28
C ALA A 19 12.45 25.31 -13.35
N LYS A 20 12.78 25.98 -12.23
CA LYS A 20 13.63 25.46 -11.15
C LYS A 20 12.84 25.48 -9.86
N VAL A 21 12.74 24.32 -9.23
CA VAL A 21 12.08 24.12 -7.93
C VAL A 21 13.12 23.54 -6.99
N ASP A 22 13.26 24.13 -5.81
CA ASP A 22 14.16 23.61 -4.78
C ASP A 22 13.51 22.41 -4.08
N THR A 23 14.13 21.24 -4.22
CA THR A 23 13.73 19.99 -3.59
C THR A 23 14.75 19.51 -2.55
N THR A 24 15.60 20.43 -2.08
CA THR A 24 16.56 20.16 -1.01
C THR A 24 15.83 19.86 0.30
N VAL A 25 16.27 18.82 1.02
CA VAL A 25 15.68 18.46 2.32
C VAL A 25 16.02 19.55 3.36
N PRO A 26 15.01 20.19 3.99
CA PRO A 26 15.26 21.23 4.98
C PRO A 26 15.98 20.70 6.23
N ALA A 27 16.70 21.59 6.92
CA ALA A 27 17.33 21.26 8.19
C ALA A 27 16.28 20.77 9.21
N GLY A 28 16.60 19.68 9.92
CA GLY A 28 15.72 19.07 10.92
C GLY A 28 14.65 18.12 10.36
N VAL A 29 14.55 17.96 9.04
CA VAL A 29 13.73 16.93 8.38
C VAL A 29 14.63 15.80 7.91
N THR A 30 14.23 14.56 8.13
CA THR A 30 14.90 13.39 7.55
C THR A 30 14.00 12.78 6.48
N LEU A 31 14.50 12.73 5.24
CA LEU A 31 13.84 11.98 4.17
C LEU A 31 14.28 10.53 4.24
N VAL A 32 13.32 9.61 4.29
CA VAL A 32 13.57 8.17 4.32
C VAL A 32 12.82 7.47 3.19
N ARG A 33 13.34 6.33 2.73
CA ARG A 33 12.80 5.55 1.60
C ARG A 33 11.98 4.33 2.01
N ARG A 34 11.95 4.00 3.30
CA ARG A 34 11.20 2.86 3.86
C ARG A 34 10.99 3.04 5.36
N TYR A 35 10.02 2.32 5.92
CA TYR A 35 9.89 2.18 7.36
C TYR A 35 10.66 0.95 7.84
N ASP A 36 11.76 1.16 8.57
CA ASP A 36 12.59 0.12 9.20
C ASP A 36 12.97 0.52 10.64
N ALA A 37 13.85 -0.24 11.30
CA ALA A 37 14.32 0.09 12.65
C ALA A 37 14.95 1.48 12.76
N ALA A 38 15.67 1.94 11.73
CA ALA A 38 16.30 3.26 11.74
C ALA A 38 15.23 4.35 11.65
N THR A 39 14.23 4.20 10.79
CA THR A 39 13.09 5.12 10.72
C THR A 39 12.30 5.14 12.04
N ALA A 40 12.08 3.98 12.65
CA ALA A 40 11.41 3.90 13.96
C ALA A 40 12.20 4.61 15.07
N ALA A 41 13.53 4.46 15.09
CA ALA A 41 14.41 5.13 16.03
C ALA A 41 14.38 6.66 15.86
N LEU A 42 14.42 7.17 14.63
CA LEU A 42 14.27 8.61 14.35
C LEU A 42 12.97 9.18 14.92
N LEU A 43 11.85 8.46 14.76
CA LEU A 43 10.56 8.88 15.32
C LEU A 43 10.55 8.82 16.86
N ALA A 44 11.19 7.80 17.45
CA ALA A 44 11.34 7.69 18.90
C ALA A 44 12.23 8.80 19.50
N GLU A 45 13.17 9.36 18.73
CA GLU A 45 13.98 10.53 19.11
C GLU A 45 13.26 11.88 18.91
N GLY A 46 12.02 11.87 18.42
CA GLY A 46 11.26 13.10 18.19
C GLY A 46 11.56 13.79 16.87
N LYS A 47 12.23 13.12 15.92
CA LYS A 47 12.56 13.70 14.62
C LYS A 47 11.31 13.86 13.74
N ARG A 48 11.45 14.74 12.75
CA ARG A 48 10.48 14.93 11.66
C ARG A 48 10.93 14.07 10.48
N VAL A 49 10.07 13.17 10.06
CA VAL A 49 10.37 12.20 9.01
C VAL A 49 9.41 12.40 7.84
N LEU A 50 9.97 12.58 6.65
CA LEU A 50 9.24 12.46 5.38
C LEU A 50 9.58 11.11 4.76
N LEU A 51 8.60 10.22 4.71
CA LEU A 51 8.72 8.90 4.08
C LEU A 51 8.18 8.97 2.65
N VAL A 52 9.10 8.87 1.69
CA VAL A 52 8.78 8.74 0.26
C VAL A 52 9.34 7.40 -0.20
N PRO A 53 8.50 6.39 -0.44
CA PRO A 53 8.99 5.05 -0.64
C PRO A 53 9.63 4.87 -2.02
N ASP A 54 10.53 3.89 -2.10
CA ASP A 54 10.91 3.31 -3.40
C ASP A 54 9.76 2.41 -3.87
N SER A 55 9.16 2.77 -4.99
CA SER A 55 7.99 2.06 -5.53
C SER A 55 8.23 0.57 -5.82
N LYS A 56 9.50 0.13 -5.93
CA LYS A 56 9.82 -1.27 -6.20
C LYS A 56 9.56 -2.20 -5.02
N ASN A 57 9.71 -1.70 -3.79
CA ASN A 57 9.71 -2.47 -2.53
C ASN A 57 9.06 -1.66 -1.39
N TRP A 58 7.77 -1.34 -1.52
CA TRP A 58 7.06 -0.45 -0.58
C TRP A 58 6.00 -1.15 0.26
N ALA A 59 4.79 -1.25 -0.29
CA ALA A 59 3.62 -1.78 0.38
C ALA A 59 2.69 -2.27 -0.71
N ASP A 60 2.02 -3.37 -0.41
CA ASP A 60 1.05 -3.91 -1.33
C ASP A 60 -0.11 -2.94 -1.44
N SER A 61 -0.53 -2.74 -2.68
CA SER A 61 -1.51 -1.74 -3.01
C SER A 61 -2.30 -2.22 -4.20
N ALA A 62 -3.49 -1.65 -4.38
CA ALA A 62 -4.15 -1.80 -5.66
C ALA A 62 -3.43 -1.00 -6.75
N GLY A 63 -2.60 -0.02 -6.38
CA GLY A 63 -2.10 1.02 -7.28
C GLY A 63 -3.08 2.18 -7.39
N GLY A 64 -2.75 3.17 -8.22
CA GLY A 64 -3.64 4.30 -8.50
C GLY A 64 -3.86 4.54 -9.99
N ALA A 65 -5.02 5.12 -10.30
CA ALA A 65 -5.42 5.50 -11.64
C ALA A 65 -5.94 6.93 -11.67
N TYR A 66 -5.76 7.59 -12.82
CA TYR A 66 -6.41 8.86 -13.11
C TYR A 66 -7.71 8.60 -13.89
N ALA A 67 -8.70 8.03 -13.21
CA ALA A 67 -10.01 7.71 -13.77
C ALA A 67 -11.12 8.30 -12.89
N THR A 68 -12.20 8.74 -13.53
CA THR A 68 -13.46 9.04 -12.82
C THR A 68 -14.18 7.74 -12.48
N ASP A 69 -15.18 7.81 -11.60
CA ASP A 69 -16.07 6.69 -11.33
C ASP A 69 -16.57 6.06 -12.63
N PHE A 70 -16.46 4.73 -12.70
CA PHE A 70 -16.95 3.93 -13.80
C PHE A 70 -18.02 3.00 -13.24
N TRP A 71 -19.27 3.25 -13.65
CA TRP A 71 -20.51 2.70 -13.10
C TRP A 71 -20.61 1.16 -12.95
N ASN A 72 -19.64 0.39 -13.46
CA ASN A 72 -19.61 -1.06 -13.31
C ASN A 72 -18.19 -1.64 -13.28
N TRP A 73 -17.40 -1.28 -12.26
CA TRP A 73 -16.06 -1.88 -12.05
C TRP A 73 -16.04 -3.41 -12.16
N PRO A 74 -16.98 -4.18 -11.54
CA PRO A 74 -16.97 -5.64 -11.61
C PRO A 74 -17.07 -6.23 -13.02
N MET A 75 -17.75 -5.54 -13.95
CA MET A 75 -17.90 -6.01 -15.32
C MET A 75 -16.62 -5.86 -16.15
N PHE A 76 -15.84 -4.81 -15.88
CA PHE A 76 -14.63 -4.49 -16.67
C PHE A 76 -13.35 -4.93 -15.97
N ASN A 77 -13.42 -5.27 -14.68
CA ASN A 77 -12.32 -5.78 -13.87
C ASN A 77 -11.03 -4.97 -14.04
N GLY A 78 -11.17 -3.64 -14.19
CA GLY A 78 -10.06 -2.76 -14.50
C GLY A 78 -9.14 -2.62 -13.30
N THR A 79 -7.91 -3.10 -13.40
CA THR A 79 -6.85 -2.85 -12.41
C THR A 79 -6.23 -1.48 -12.69
N PRO A 80 -6.07 -0.59 -11.69
CA PRO A 80 -6.17 -0.79 -10.24
C PRO A 80 -7.58 -0.63 -9.64
N GLY A 81 -8.53 -0.10 -10.42
CA GLY A 81 -9.91 0.10 -9.99
C GLY A 81 -10.15 1.30 -9.07
N THR A 82 -9.14 2.11 -8.79
CA THR A 82 -9.28 3.33 -7.98
C THR A 82 -9.88 4.48 -8.79
N MET A 83 -10.70 5.31 -8.14
CA MET A 83 -11.59 6.30 -8.76
C MET A 83 -11.14 7.74 -8.46
N GLY A 84 -9.92 8.08 -8.87
CA GLY A 84 -9.37 9.43 -8.71
C GLY A 84 -8.97 9.76 -7.27
N LEU A 85 -8.81 11.05 -6.98
CA LEU A 85 -8.32 11.54 -5.69
C LEU A 85 -9.32 12.50 -5.02
N LEU A 86 -9.41 12.40 -3.70
CA LEU A 86 -10.00 13.39 -2.81
C LEU A 86 -8.87 14.13 -2.08
N CYS A 87 -8.80 15.44 -2.26
CA CYS A 87 -7.74 16.29 -1.72
C CYS A 87 -8.28 17.20 -0.61
N GLN A 88 -7.40 17.64 0.28
CA GLN A 88 -7.65 18.74 1.24
C GLN A 88 -6.87 19.99 0.79
N PRO A 89 -7.41 20.85 -0.11
CA PRO A 89 -6.68 21.97 -0.70
C PRO A 89 -6.10 22.96 0.31
N GLU A 90 -6.79 23.16 1.42
CA GLU A 90 -6.43 24.11 2.47
C GLU A 90 -5.34 23.54 3.40
N HIS A 91 -4.99 22.26 3.28
CA HIS A 91 -3.97 21.65 4.12
C HIS A 91 -2.59 22.28 3.82
N PRO A 92 -1.81 22.70 4.84
CA PRO A 92 -0.53 23.38 4.60
C PRO A 92 0.48 22.57 3.79
N ALA A 93 0.38 21.24 3.80
CA ALA A 93 1.19 20.35 2.96
C ALA A 93 1.01 20.57 1.45
N LEU A 94 -0.14 21.10 1.01
CA LEU A 94 -0.48 21.38 -0.39
C LEU A 94 -0.42 22.88 -0.72
N ALA A 95 0.02 23.74 0.21
CA ALA A 95 0.05 25.20 -0.01
C ALA A 95 0.93 25.62 -1.20
N GLY A 96 1.99 24.85 -1.50
CA GLY A 96 2.85 25.04 -2.67
C GLY A 96 2.39 24.25 -3.90
N PHE A 97 1.30 23.49 -3.83
CA PHE A 97 0.80 22.65 -4.90
C PHE A 97 -0.71 22.91 -5.11
N PRO A 98 -1.07 23.97 -5.88
CA PRO A 98 -2.46 24.33 -6.10
C PRO A 98 -3.29 23.15 -6.61
N THR A 99 -4.36 22.84 -5.88
CA THR A 99 -5.26 21.72 -6.17
C THR A 99 -6.69 22.07 -5.81
N ALA A 100 -7.65 21.56 -6.57
CA ALA A 100 -9.03 21.47 -6.13
C ALA A 100 -9.23 20.31 -5.13
N PHE A 101 -10.43 20.20 -4.57
CA PHE A 101 -10.83 19.12 -3.66
C PHE A 101 -10.90 17.74 -4.33
N HIS A 102 -10.78 17.68 -5.66
CA HIS A 102 -10.77 16.48 -6.48
C HIS A 102 -9.52 16.43 -7.39
N SER A 103 -9.19 15.25 -7.91
CA SER A 103 -8.11 15.09 -8.89
C SER A 103 -8.33 15.90 -10.17
N GLU A 104 -7.41 16.82 -10.44
CA GLU A 104 -7.27 17.55 -11.71
C GLU A 104 -6.00 17.12 -12.45
N ARG A 105 -5.70 17.71 -13.62
CA ARG A 105 -4.71 17.16 -14.57
C ARG A 105 -3.30 17.04 -14.01
N GLN A 106 -2.89 17.92 -13.10
CA GLN A 106 -1.60 17.86 -12.39
C GLN A 106 -1.43 16.59 -11.55
N TRP A 107 -2.52 15.91 -11.17
CA TRP A 107 -2.45 14.65 -10.45
C TRP A 107 -2.28 13.43 -11.36
N SER A 108 -2.40 13.57 -12.68
CA SER A 108 -2.43 12.41 -13.61
C SER A 108 -1.20 11.53 -13.47
N ALA A 109 0.02 12.09 -13.58
CA ALA A 109 1.24 11.30 -13.47
C ALA A 109 1.45 10.72 -12.06
N LEU A 110 1.08 11.50 -11.03
CA LEU A 110 1.19 11.10 -9.63
C LEU A 110 0.24 9.94 -9.30
N ALA A 111 -0.99 9.99 -9.78
CA ALA A 111 -2.00 8.96 -9.55
C ALA A 111 -1.58 7.62 -10.19
N HIS A 112 -1.14 7.63 -11.46
CA HIS A 112 -0.68 6.41 -12.13
C HIS A 112 0.56 5.78 -11.50
N ALA A 113 1.42 6.59 -10.88
CA ALA A 113 2.62 6.11 -10.21
C ALA A 113 2.43 5.85 -8.71
N SER A 114 1.20 5.95 -8.22
CA SER A 114 0.92 5.83 -6.80
C SER A 114 0.75 4.39 -6.34
N THR A 115 1.22 4.13 -5.12
CA THR A 115 1.04 2.88 -4.38
C THR A 115 0.42 3.24 -3.02
N PRO A 116 -0.83 3.72 -2.99
CA PRO A 116 -1.44 4.26 -1.79
C PRO A 116 -1.51 3.20 -0.68
N VAL A 117 -1.32 3.64 0.56
CA VAL A 117 -1.29 2.78 1.75
C VAL A 117 -2.71 2.43 2.15
N ILE A 118 -2.98 1.15 2.41
CA ILE A 118 -4.26 0.70 2.96
C ILE A 118 -4.32 1.10 4.44
N LEU A 119 -5.17 2.07 4.76
CA LEU A 119 -5.37 2.61 6.11
C LEU A 119 -6.70 2.19 6.71
N THR A 120 -7.39 1.19 6.16
CA THR A 120 -8.72 0.75 6.61
C THR A 120 -8.76 0.49 8.12
N ASP A 121 -7.74 -0.21 8.64
CA ASP A 121 -7.59 -0.55 10.06
C ASP A 121 -6.88 0.53 10.90
N ALA A 122 -6.43 1.64 10.29
CA ALA A 122 -5.83 2.75 11.03
C ALA A 122 -6.92 3.51 11.83
N PRO A 123 -6.54 4.33 12.82
CA PRO A 123 -7.50 5.15 13.56
C PRO A 123 -8.40 5.96 12.65
N ARG A 124 -9.71 5.98 12.94
CA ARG A 124 -10.70 6.75 12.15
C ARG A 124 -10.40 8.25 12.13
N ALA A 125 -9.61 8.79 13.04
CA ALA A 125 -9.20 10.20 12.99
C ALA A 125 -8.14 10.47 11.90
N LEU A 126 -7.39 9.45 11.46
CA LEU A 126 -6.36 9.58 10.43
C LEU A 126 -7.02 9.74 9.06
N ARG A 127 -7.23 10.99 8.66
CA ARG A 127 -7.73 11.37 7.34
C ARG A 127 -6.55 11.70 6.43
N PRO A 128 -6.40 11.03 5.28
CA PRO A 128 -5.39 11.42 4.32
C PRO A 128 -5.59 12.86 3.86
N ILE A 129 -4.47 13.58 3.72
CA ILE A 129 -4.40 14.90 3.10
C ILE A 129 -4.77 14.78 1.61
N VAL A 130 -4.29 13.71 0.98
CA VAL A 130 -4.73 13.26 -0.34
C VAL A 130 -5.09 11.78 -0.23
N GLN A 131 -6.33 11.46 -0.55
CA GLN A 131 -6.87 10.10 -0.50
C GLN A 131 -7.10 9.61 -1.92
N THR A 132 -6.57 8.43 -2.25
CA THR A 132 -7.01 7.71 -3.43
C THR A 132 -8.37 7.12 -3.14
N ILE A 133 -9.37 7.35 -3.99
CA ILE A 133 -10.70 6.77 -3.79
C ILE A 133 -10.68 5.34 -4.29
N ASP A 134 -11.05 4.40 -3.44
CA ASP A 134 -11.20 3.00 -3.83
C ASP A 134 -12.59 2.72 -4.45
N ASN A 135 -12.71 1.69 -5.27
CA ASN A 135 -13.99 1.18 -5.75
C ASN A 135 -14.88 0.72 -4.57
N TYR A 136 -16.18 0.70 -4.82
CA TYR A 136 -17.19 0.40 -3.82
C TYR A 136 -17.20 -1.06 -3.32
N GLU A 137 -16.58 -2.00 -4.04
CA GLU A 137 -16.54 -3.41 -3.65
C GLU A 137 -15.45 -3.67 -2.60
N ARG A 138 -14.25 -3.13 -2.81
CA ARG A 138 -13.15 -3.21 -1.83
C ARG A 138 -13.29 -2.17 -0.72
N ASN A 139 -13.63 -0.94 -1.10
CA ASN A 139 -13.87 0.21 -0.24
C ASN A 139 -12.77 0.46 0.80
N ASP A 140 -11.49 0.25 0.43
CA ASP A 140 -10.38 0.54 1.32
C ASP A 140 -10.15 2.04 1.51
N ARG A 141 -9.70 2.43 2.71
CA ARG A 141 -9.24 3.80 2.96
C ARG A 141 -7.80 3.94 2.46
N LEU A 142 -7.61 4.39 1.22
CA LEU A 142 -6.30 4.44 0.56
C LEU A 142 -5.60 5.79 0.75
N GLY A 143 -4.57 5.85 1.60
CA GLY A 143 -3.79 7.04 1.87
C GLY A 143 -2.68 7.28 0.85
N LEU A 144 -2.81 8.33 0.03
CA LEU A 144 -1.76 8.79 -0.89
C LEU A 144 -0.76 9.71 -0.18
N VAL A 145 -1.27 10.74 0.51
CA VAL A 145 -0.49 11.65 1.34
C VAL A 145 -1.19 11.77 2.69
N PHE A 146 -0.48 11.51 3.78
CA PHE A 146 -1.04 11.61 5.13
C PHE A 146 0.06 11.84 6.14
N GLU A 147 -0.33 12.28 7.34
CA GLU A 147 0.59 12.53 8.44
C GLU A 147 0.09 11.90 9.73
N ALA A 148 1.03 11.58 10.62
CA ALA A 148 0.74 11.05 11.93
C ALA A 148 1.80 11.48 12.96
N LYS A 149 1.36 11.60 14.21
CA LYS A 149 2.23 11.65 15.38
C LYS A 149 2.66 10.22 15.72
N VAL A 150 3.96 9.96 15.85
CA VAL A 150 4.48 8.63 16.23
C VAL A 150 5.39 8.79 17.42
N GLY A 151 4.88 8.47 18.62
CA GLY A 151 5.55 8.81 19.87
C GLY A 151 5.90 10.31 19.92
N PRO A 152 7.15 10.70 20.24
CA PRO A 152 7.57 12.10 20.22
C PRO A 152 7.84 12.63 18.80
N GLY A 153 7.93 11.80 17.76
CA GLY A 153 8.21 12.20 16.38
C GLY A 153 6.97 12.56 15.55
N SER A 154 7.22 13.08 14.36
CA SER A 154 6.20 13.44 13.36
C SER A 154 6.51 12.78 12.03
N LEU A 155 5.54 12.06 11.47
CA LEU A 155 5.68 11.32 10.22
C LEU A 155 4.77 11.94 9.15
N LEU A 156 5.34 12.26 7.99
CA LEU A 156 4.63 12.61 6.76
C LEU A 156 4.94 11.52 5.73
N VAL A 157 3.91 10.94 5.12
CA VAL A 157 4.04 9.89 4.10
C VAL A 157 3.53 10.43 2.77
N CYS A 158 4.30 10.21 1.70
CA CYS A 158 3.86 10.40 0.32
C CYS A 158 4.05 9.08 -0.42
N ALA A 159 2.95 8.37 -0.68
CA ALA A 159 2.92 7.04 -1.28
C ALA A 159 3.02 7.08 -2.82
N VAL A 160 3.83 8.00 -3.33
CA VAL A 160 4.22 8.14 -4.72
C VAL A 160 5.73 8.28 -4.73
N ASP A 161 6.43 7.58 -5.63
CA ASP A 161 7.88 7.72 -5.74
C ASP A 161 8.27 9.02 -6.46
N VAL A 162 8.00 10.15 -5.80
CA VAL A 162 8.26 11.48 -6.35
C VAL A 162 9.73 11.72 -6.62
N LEU A 163 10.65 11.00 -5.96
CA LEU A 163 12.09 11.11 -6.22
C LEU A 163 12.49 10.47 -7.56
N ALA A 164 11.79 9.42 -7.99
CA ALA A 164 12.06 8.77 -9.28
C ALA A 164 11.42 9.51 -10.47
N LEU A 165 10.47 10.42 -10.23
CA LEU A 165 9.66 11.08 -11.27
C LEU A 165 9.97 12.58 -11.40
N GLN A 166 11.20 12.97 -11.03
CA GLN A 166 11.64 14.37 -11.05
C GLN A 166 11.77 14.96 -12.48
N ASP A 167 11.53 14.18 -13.54
CA ASP A 167 11.39 14.67 -14.92
C ASP A 167 10.15 15.56 -15.09
N LYS A 168 9.11 15.34 -14.27
CA LYS A 168 7.81 16.02 -14.38
C LYS A 168 7.72 17.25 -13.47
N PRO A 169 7.29 18.42 -13.96
CA PRO A 169 7.24 19.65 -13.18
C PRO A 169 6.28 19.58 -11.98
N GLU A 170 5.12 18.95 -12.15
CA GLU A 170 4.13 18.76 -11.08
C GLU A 170 4.69 17.91 -9.92
N VAL A 171 5.52 16.91 -10.23
CA VAL A 171 6.15 16.05 -9.23
C VAL A 171 7.17 16.83 -8.40
N ARG A 172 8.01 17.63 -9.07
CA ARG A 172 8.97 18.53 -8.40
C ARG A 172 8.25 19.51 -7.49
N GLN A 173 7.15 20.10 -7.98
CA GLN A 173 6.36 21.05 -7.19
C GLN A 173 5.72 20.39 -5.97
N LEU A 174 5.13 19.19 -6.11
CA LEU A 174 4.56 18.47 -4.98
C LEU A 174 5.62 18.17 -3.92
N LEU A 175 6.78 17.62 -4.34
CA LEU A 175 7.88 17.33 -3.41
C LEU A 175 8.33 18.57 -2.65
N ALA A 176 8.50 19.70 -3.34
CA ALA A 176 8.88 20.95 -2.71
C ALA A 176 7.83 21.45 -1.70
N SER A 177 6.53 21.34 -2.03
CA SER A 177 5.44 21.69 -1.11
C SER A 177 5.49 20.83 0.17
N LEU A 178 5.69 19.52 0.03
CA LEU A 178 5.78 18.59 1.16
C LEU A 178 7.02 18.84 2.02
N LEU A 179 8.17 19.10 1.41
CA LEU A 179 9.41 19.44 2.12
C LEU A 179 9.28 20.76 2.88
N ALA A 180 8.76 21.81 2.23
CA ALA A 180 8.52 23.10 2.86
C ALA A 180 7.58 22.96 4.06
N TYR A 181 6.52 22.15 3.92
CA TYR A 181 5.62 21.86 5.02
C TYR A 181 6.32 21.12 6.17
N ALA A 182 7.02 20.02 5.90
CA ALA A 182 7.75 19.23 6.89
C ALA A 182 8.82 20.05 7.65
N GLY A 183 9.46 21.00 6.95
CA GLY A 183 10.43 21.93 7.52
C GLY A 183 9.82 23.06 8.36
N SER A 184 8.51 23.28 8.29
CA SER A 184 7.85 24.42 8.94
C SER A 184 7.32 24.11 10.34
N ALA A 185 6.96 25.14 11.10
CA ALA A 185 6.24 24.97 12.37
C ALA A 185 4.80 24.43 12.19
N LYS A 186 4.25 24.49 10.97
CA LYS A 186 2.90 23.98 10.67
C LYS A 186 2.85 22.45 10.61
N PHE A 187 4.00 21.77 10.50
CA PHE A 187 4.06 20.31 10.59
C PHE A 187 3.95 19.86 12.05
N ALA A 188 2.71 19.75 12.49
CA ALA A 188 2.31 19.43 13.86
C ALA A 188 1.15 18.42 13.85
N PRO A 189 1.39 17.18 13.37
CA PRO A 189 0.34 16.18 13.28
C PRO A 189 -0.22 15.85 14.65
N THR A 190 -1.55 15.74 14.75
CA THR A 190 -2.26 15.50 16.02
C THR A 190 -2.76 14.06 16.16
N VAL A 191 -3.02 13.38 15.05
CA VAL A 191 -3.49 12.00 15.06
C VAL A 191 -2.32 11.06 15.32
N ALA A 192 -2.42 10.24 16.36
CA ALA A 192 -1.37 9.30 16.71
C ALA A 192 -1.46 8.00 15.91
N LEU A 193 -0.30 7.49 15.50
CA LEU A 193 -0.07 6.09 15.14
C LEU A 193 0.98 5.51 16.09
N THR A 194 0.72 4.31 16.59
CA THR A 194 1.71 3.55 17.36
C THR A 194 2.82 3.03 16.46
N PRO A 195 4.03 2.76 16.99
CA PRO A 195 5.08 2.11 16.23
C PRO A 195 4.65 0.77 15.62
N ALA A 196 3.79 0.01 16.31
CA ALA A 196 3.24 -1.26 15.82
C ALA A 196 2.30 -1.06 14.62
N GLU A 197 1.44 -0.03 14.63
CA GLU A 197 0.59 0.33 13.49
C GLU A 197 1.44 0.81 12.31
N CYS A 198 2.43 1.67 12.54
CA CYS A 198 3.37 2.06 11.48
C CYS A 198 4.10 0.83 10.89
N ALA A 199 4.55 -0.08 11.76
CA ALA A 199 5.22 -1.30 11.34
C ALA A 199 4.30 -2.23 10.53
N ARG A 200 3.00 -2.29 10.86
CA ARG A 200 1.99 -3.03 10.09
C ARG A 200 1.74 -2.38 8.73
N PHE A 201 1.55 -1.06 8.67
CA PHE A 201 1.12 -0.40 7.43
C PHE A 201 2.27 -0.04 6.48
N LEU A 202 3.49 0.19 6.99
CA LEU A 202 4.55 0.87 6.23
C LEU A 202 5.83 0.04 6.03
N ARG A 203 5.97 -1.12 6.68
CA ARG A 203 7.15 -1.99 6.44
C ARG A 203 7.05 -2.66 5.07
N PRO A 204 8.14 -2.68 4.29
CA PRO A 204 8.16 -3.47 3.07
C PRO A 204 8.06 -4.96 3.38
N SER A 205 7.39 -5.69 2.49
CA SER A 205 7.33 -7.15 2.55
C SER A 205 8.67 -7.74 2.13
N LEU A 206 9.22 -8.62 2.96
CA LEU A 206 10.39 -9.44 2.64
C LEU A 206 10.08 -10.49 1.57
N ALA A 207 8.81 -10.85 1.40
CA ALA A 207 8.33 -11.86 0.46
C ALA A 207 8.07 -11.32 -0.95
N GLN A 208 7.94 -9.99 -1.11
CA GLN A 208 7.54 -9.39 -2.37
C GLN A 208 8.54 -9.73 -3.49
N LYS A 209 8.04 -10.28 -4.60
CA LYS A 209 8.79 -10.69 -5.81
C LYS A 209 9.94 -11.66 -5.54
N GLN A 210 9.90 -12.38 -4.42
CA GLN A 210 10.84 -13.45 -4.11
C GLN A 210 10.48 -14.75 -4.85
N PRO A 211 11.40 -15.73 -4.94
CA PRO A 211 11.05 -17.06 -5.41
C PRO A 211 9.93 -17.67 -4.54
N VAL A 212 8.88 -18.15 -5.20
CA VAL A 212 7.70 -18.72 -4.54
C VAL A 212 7.26 -19.99 -5.23
N GLN A 213 6.75 -20.93 -4.45
CA GLN A 213 6.17 -22.18 -4.90
C GLN A 213 4.89 -22.45 -4.13
N ALA A 214 3.95 -23.14 -4.76
CA ALA A 214 2.79 -23.68 -4.07
C ALA A 214 2.66 -25.18 -4.32
N THR A 215 1.93 -25.87 -3.47
CA THR A 215 1.55 -27.29 -3.66
C THR A 215 0.83 -27.50 -4.98
N SER A 216 0.00 -26.56 -5.38
CA SER A 216 -0.75 -26.55 -6.63
C SER A 216 -1.18 -25.13 -7.00
N PHE A 217 -1.66 -24.95 -8.23
CA PHE A 217 -2.44 -23.77 -8.60
C PHE A 217 -3.48 -24.15 -9.64
N PHE A 218 -4.60 -23.45 -9.63
CA PHE A 218 -5.67 -23.65 -10.59
C PHE A 218 -5.26 -23.17 -11.99
N GLN A 219 -5.52 -24.00 -13.00
CA GLN A 219 -5.28 -23.67 -14.41
C GLN A 219 -6.61 -23.50 -15.15
N PRO A 220 -7.12 -22.27 -15.32
CA PRO A 220 -8.36 -22.06 -16.06
C PRO A 220 -8.15 -22.28 -17.57
N PRO A 221 -9.12 -22.86 -18.29
CA PRO A 221 -9.05 -23.05 -19.74
C PRO A 221 -9.17 -21.74 -20.56
N TRP A 222 -9.51 -20.62 -19.91
CA TRP A 222 -9.76 -19.31 -20.53
C TRP A 222 -8.65 -18.27 -20.32
N GLY A 223 -7.48 -18.64 -19.78
CA GLY A 223 -6.31 -17.75 -19.75
C GLY A 223 -5.74 -17.47 -18.35
N ALA A 224 -5.69 -16.18 -17.96
CA ALA A 224 -4.88 -15.66 -16.83
C ALA A 224 -4.84 -16.61 -15.62
N THR A 225 -3.64 -17.08 -15.30
CA THR A 225 -3.42 -18.15 -14.33
C THR A 225 -3.17 -17.56 -12.94
N PRO A 226 -3.95 -17.94 -11.91
CA PRO A 226 -3.72 -17.54 -10.52
C PRO A 226 -2.54 -18.31 -9.90
N GLU A 227 -1.37 -18.12 -10.50
CA GLU A 227 -0.12 -18.78 -10.13
C GLU A 227 0.45 -18.26 -8.78
N PRO A 228 1.38 -18.98 -8.13
CA PRO A 228 1.88 -18.62 -6.80
C PRO A 228 2.48 -17.21 -6.70
N ALA A 229 3.09 -16.71 -7.77
CA ALA A 229 3.69 -15.37 -7.82
C ALA A 229 2.68 -14.23 -7.58
N ARG A 230 1.39 -14.47 -7.85
CA ARG A 230 0.31 -13.49 -7.64
C ARG A 230 0.01 -13.21 -6.18
N ALA A 231 0.45 -14.06 -5.26
CA ALA A 231 0.29 -13.81 -3.83
C ALA A 231 1.40 -12.95 -3.22
N ILE A 232 2.41 -12.54 -4.01
CA ILE A 232 3.57 -11.80 -3.52
C ILE A 232 4.05 -10.74 -4.53
N ASP A 233 3.21 -10.32 -5.48
CA ASP A 233 3.61 -9.33 -6.48
C ASP A 233 3.43 -7.88 -6.00
N GLY A 234 2.73 -7.70 -4.87
CA GLY A 234 2.38 -6.43 -4.27
C GLY A 234 1.15 -5.78 -4.92
N ASP A 235 0.47 -6.48 -5.83
CA ASP A 235 -0.81 -6.05 -6.39
C ASP A 235 -1.94 -6.83 -5.73
N ILE A 236 -2.60 -6.16 -4.79
CA ILE A 236 -3.71 -6.77 -4.04
C ILE A 236 -4.87 -7.17 -4.95
N CYS A 237 -4.96 -6.70 -6.20
CA CYS A 237 -5.99 -7.09 -7.15
C CYS A 237 -5.74 -8.45 -7.81
N THR A 238 -4.56 -9.03 -7.64
CA THR A 238 -4.28 -10.40 -8.09
C THR A 238 -4.37 -11.41 -6.95
N LYS A 239 -4.28 -12.70 -7.27
CA LYS A 239 -4.30 -13.78 -6.27
C LYS A 239 -3.72 -15.07 -6.81
N TRP A 240 -3.10 -15.83 -5.91
CA TRP A 240 -2.88 -17.27 -6.10
C TRP A 240 -4.15 -18.04 -5.71
N VAL A 241 -4.49 -19.09 -6.44
CA VAL A 241 -5.59 -20.01 -6.13
C VAL A 241 -5.09 -21.44 -6.31
N ALA A 242 -5.26 -22.28 -5.29
CA ALA A 242 -4.89 -23.69 -5.35
C ALA A 242 -5.79 -24.50 -6.31
N ALA A 243 -5.34 -25.68 -6.72
CA ALA A 243 -6.19 -26.61 -7.46
C ALA A 243 -7.34 -27.12 -6.58
N ASP A 244 -8.48 -27.45 -7.19
CA ASP A 244 -9.72 -27.80 -6.45
C ASP A 244 -9.62 -29.13 -5.69
N ASP A 245 -8.72 -30.01 -6.10
CA ASP A 245 -8.47 -31.32 -5.48
C ASP A 245 -7.38 -31.29 -4.40
N ASP A 246 -6.67 -30.17 -4.22
CA ASP A 246 -5.62 -30.01 -3.21
C ASP A 246 -6.21 -30.00 -1.79
N LYS A 247 -5.81 -30.99 -0.98
CA LYS A 247 -6.32 -31.20 0.38
C LYS A 247 -5.48 -30.51 1.46
N ALA A 248 -4.29 -30.03 1.10
CA ALA A 248 -3.42 -29.29 2.01
C ALA A 248 -2.69 -28.17 1.27
N PRO A 249 -3.43 -27.16 0.74
CA PRO A 249 -2.82 -26.12 -0.06
C PRO A 249 -1.79 -25.33 0.75
N ALA A 250 -0.58 -25.20 0.24
CA ALA A 250 0.46 -24.41 0.90
C ALA A 250 1.21 -23.53 -0.10
N LEU A 251 1.55 -22.31 0.34
CA LEU A 251 2.41 -21.36 -0.37
C LEU A 251 3.72 -21.22 0.40
N THR A 252 4.85 -21.41 -0.29
CA THR A 252 6.21 -21.33 0.28
C THR A 252 7.02 -20.29 -0.46
N VAL A 253 7.59 -19.33 0.27
CA VAL A 253 8.44 -18.25 -0.25
C VAL A 253 9.87 -18.45 0.26
N ASP A 254 10.87 -18.37 -0.63
CA ASP A 254 12.29 -18.22 -0.28
C ASP A 254 12.63 -16.73 -0.23
N LEU A 255 12.85 -16.19 0.96
CA LEU A 255 13.23 -14.79 1.21
C LEU A 255 14.62 -14.43 0.67
N GLY A 256 15.32 -15.39 0.04
CA GLY A 256 16.59 -15.27 -0.65
C GLY A 256 17.79 -15.42 0.29
N VAL A 257 17.73 -14.80 1.45
CA VAL A 257 18.75 -14.89 2.50
C VAL A 257 18.09 -14.99 3.88
N GLY A 258 18.85 -15.40 4.89
CA GLY A 258 18.38 -15.39 6.27
C GLY A 258 17.97 -13.98 6.72
N ARG A 259 16.73 -13.84 7.19
CA ARG A 259 16.12 -12.62 7.73
C ARG A 259 15.52 -12.91 9.10
N GLN A 260 15.43 -11.90 9.96
CA GLN A 260 14.58 -11.97 11.13
C GLN A 260 13.15 -11.67 10.70
N VAL A 261 12.22 -12.62 10.88
CA VAL A 261 10.79 -12.43 10.59
C VAL A 261 10.05 -12.33 11.92
N ASP A 262 9.15 -11.36 12.05
CA ASP A 262 8.39 -11.12 13.29
C ASP A 262 6.88 -11.04 13.09
N ALA A 263 6.41 -10.94 11.85
CA ALA A 263 5.00 -10.91 11.53
C ALA A 263 4.71 -11.40 10.11
N VAL A 264 3.47 -11.85 9.93
CA VAL A 264 2.90 -12.16 8.63
C VAL A 264 1.57 -11.45 8.48
N GLN A 265 1.33 -10.86 7.31
CA GLN A 265 0.01 -10.41 6.91
C GLN A 265 -0.49 -11.25 5.74
N VAL A 266 -1.73 -11.73 5.82
CA VAL A 266 -2.39 -12.44 4.72
C VAL A 266 -3.65 -11.68 4.33
N LEU A 267 -3.74 -11.31 3.05
CA LEU A 267 -4.95 -10.80 2.44
C LEU A 267 -5.67 -11.94 1.72
N TRP A 268 -6.89 -12.22 2.16
CA TRP A 268 -7.76 -13.24 1.60
C TRP A 268 -8.71 -12.66 0.55
N GLU A 269 -9.38 -13.54 -0.21
CA GLU A 269 -10.29 -13.13 -1.29
C GLU A 269 -11.46 -12.28 -0.81
N ARG A 270 -12.06 -12.68 0.31
CA ARG A 270 -13.30 -12.08 0.85
C ARG A 270 -13.10 -11.65 2.29
N ASP A 271 -13.82 -10.60 2.68
CA ASP A 271 -13.88 -10.10 4.05
C ASP A 271 -14.86 -10.93 4.89
N GLU A 272 -14.50 -12.20 5.15
CA GLU A 272 -15.38 -13.19 5.77
C GLU A 272 -14.63 -14.10 6.75
N ALA A 273 -15.33 -14.59 7.78
CA ALA A 273 -14.82 -15.62 8.67
C ALA A 273 -14.62 -16.96 7.95
N GLY A 274 -13.62 -17.73 8.38
CA GLY A 274 -13.46 -19.14 7.97
C GLY A 274 -12.08 -19.49 7.43
N TYR A 275 -11.23 -18.52 7.14
CA TYR A 275 -9.84 -18.77 6.78
C TYR A 275 -9.08 -19.33 7.99
N ARG A 276 -8.52 -20.54 7.84
CA ARG A 276 -7.74 -21.28 8.84
C ARG A 276 -6.44 -21.72 8.21
N TYR A 277 -5.34 -21.58 8.94
CA TYR A 277 -4.02 -21.78 8.38
C TYR A 277 -2.97 -21.92 9.47
N THR A 278 -1.77 -22.35 9.09
CA THR A 278 -0.56 -22.27 9.92
C THR A 278 0.49 -21.43 9.20
N VAL A 279 1.36 -20.80 9.99
CA VAL A 279 2.56 -20.11 9.50
C VAL A 279 3.77 -20.83 10.05
N GLU A 280 4.66 -21.26 9.16
CA GLU A 280 5.88 -21.98 9.48
C GLU A 280 7.07 -21.30 8.82
N VAL A 281 8.24 -21.39 9.46
CA VAL A 281 9.50 -20.87 8.92
C VAL A 281 10.57 -21.95 8.86
N SER A 282 11.54 -21.77 7.98
CA SER A 282 12.69 -22.66 7.84
C SER A 282 13.94 -21.90 7.41
N ASN A 283 15.13 -22.39 7.80
CA ASN A 283 16.41 -21.87 7.31
C ASN A 283 16.97 -22.68 6.13
N ASP A 284 16.55 -23.95 5.98
CA ASP A 284 17.08 -24.91 4.99
C ASP A 284 16.02 -25.40 3.99
N GLY A 285 14.75 -25.04 4.18
CA GLY A 285 13.61 -25.50 3.38
C GLY A 285 13.15 -26.93 3.69
N ALA A 286 13.80 -27.61 4.63
CA ALA A 286 13.53 -29.01 4.98
C ALA A 286 12.96 -29.15 6.41
N ALA A 287 13.58 -28.51 7.40
CA ALA A 287 13.12 -28.49 8.78
C ALA A 287 12.24 -27.25 9.02
N TRP A 288 11.00 -27.47 9.43
CA TRP A 288 10.01 -26.40 9.58
C TRP A 288 9.64 -26.18 11.05
N THR A 289 9.57 -24.92 11.45
CA THR A 289 9.15 -24.49 12.79
C THR A 289 7.81 -23.76 12.68
N LEU A 290 6.79 -24.23 13.40
CA LEU A 290 5.51 -23.55 13.52
C LEU A 290 5.67 -22.28 14.36
N VAL A 291 5.39 -21.12 13.77
CA VAL A 291 5.51 -19.80 14.44
C VAL A 291 4.16 -19.15 14.72
N SER A 292 3.11 -19.57 14.00
CA SER A 292 1.75 -19.16 14.28
C SER A 292 0.75 -20.25 13.90
N ASP A 293 -0.14 -20.60 14.83
CA ASP A 293 -1.22 -21.56 14.60
C ASP A 293 -2.57 -20.83 14.57
N GLN A 294 -3.16 -20.74 13.38
CA GLN A 294 -4.44 -20.06 13.16
C GLN A 294 -5.53 -21.07 12.76
N ARG A 295 -5.40 -22.36 13.13
CA ARG A 295 -6.40 -23.39 12.81
C ARG A 295 -7.72 -23.22 13.55
N THR A 296 -7.70 -22.50 14.69
CA THR A 296 -8.88 -22.24 15.54
C THR A 296 -9.14 -20.74 15.72
N ASN A 297 -8.61 -19.88 14.85
CA ASN A 297 -8.84 -18.43 14.94
C ASN A 297 -10.34 -18.10 14.77
N ALA A 298 -10.74 -16.91 15.23
CA ALA A 298 -12.10 -16.40 15.10
C ALA A 298 -12.14 -15.07 14.34
N PHE A 299 -11.17 -14.82 13.45
CA PHE A 299 -11.19 -13.64 12.60
C PHE A 299 -12.46 -13.66 11.73
N ALA A 300 -13.05 -12.49 11.57
CA ALA A 300 -14.29 -12.26 10.84
C ALA A 300 -14.09 -11.35 9.62
N ASP A 301 -12.83 -11.20 9.20
CA ASP A 301 -12.37 -10.35 8.12
C ASP A 301 -11.37 -11.12 7.24
N GLY A 302 -11.01 -10.52 6.11
CA GLY A 302 -10.07 -11.06 5.13
C GLY A 302 -8.65 -10.52 5.28
N ARG A 303 -8.35 -9.75 6.33
CA ARG A 303 -7.06 -9.06 6.52
C ARG A 303 -6.40 -9.51 7.81
N HIS A 304 -5.81 -10.70 7.76
CA HIS A 304 -5.17 -11.26 8.94
C HIS A 304 -3.77 -10.70 9.14
N TYR A 305 -3.48 -10.19 10.34
CA TYR A 305 -2.15 -9.76 10.74
C TYR A 305 -1.75 -10.51 12.01
N VAL A 306 -0.73 -11.37 11.90
CA VAL A 306 -0.25 -12.21 13.00
C VAL A 306 1.20 -11.86 13.34
N THR A 307 1.50 -11.76 14.62
CA THR A 307 2.83 -11.47 15.14
C THR A 307 3.35 -12.65 15.95
N PHE A 308 4.67 -12.76 16.05
CA PHE A 308 5.37 -13.77 16.82
C PHE A 308 6.73 -13.22 17.27
N ALA A 309 7.44 -13.96 18.13
CA ALA A 309 8.80 -13.59 18.51
C ALA A 309 9.71 -13.60 17.26
N PRO A 310 10.59 -12.59 17.05
CA PRO A 310 11.49 -12.55 15.90
C PRO A 310 12.29 -13.84 15.76
N VAL A 311 12.25 -14.45 14.58
CA VAL A 311 12.85 -15.75 14.28
C VAL A 311 13.69 -15.68 13.01
N PRO A 312 14.90 -16.28 12.97
CA PRO A 312 15.70 -16.33 11.76
C PRO A 312 15.07 -17.32 10.78
N ALA A 313 14.79 -16.85 9.58
CA ALA A 313 14.17 -17.61 8.52
C ALA A 313 14.73 -17.22 7.16
N ARG A 314 14.90 -18.22 6.28
CA ARG A 314 15.07 -18.02 4.85
C ARG A 314 13.79 -18.37 4.09
N HIS A 315 13.01 -19.33 4.58
CA HIS A 315 11.76 -19.75 3.97
C HIS A 315 10.59 -19.47 4.90
N LEU A 316 9.47 -19.07 4.31
CA LEU A 316 8.18 -18.89 4.97
C LEU A 316 7.15 -19.78 4.25
N ARG A 317 6.34 -20.53 5.01
CA ARG A 317 5.24 -21.33 4.49
C ARG A 317 3.94 -20.97 5.18
N VAL A 318 2.89 -20.77 4.38
CA VAL A 318 1.51 -20.65 4.84
C VAL A 318 0.72 -21.85 4.32
N THR A 319 0.23 -22.68 5.23
CA THR A 319 -0.56 -23.88 4.90
C THR A 319 -2.02 -23.62 5.25
N LEU A 320 -2.90 -23.67 4.27
CA LEU A 320 -4.34 -23.46 4.44
C LEU A 320 -5.00 -24.76 4.93
N THR A 321 -5.84 -24.64 5.94
CA THR A 321 -6.58 -25.75 6.56
C THR A 321 -8.09 -25.54 6.57
N GLY A 322 -8.56 -24.38 6.08
CA GLY A 322 -9.97 -24.03 5.98
C GLY A 322 -10.17 -22.67 5.33
N TRP A 323 -11.33 -22.48 4.70
CA TRP A 323 -11.74 -21.23 4.04
C TRP A 323 -13.28 -21.16 4.03
N PRO A 324 -13.88 -19.96 3.81
CA PRO A 324 -15.32 -19.79 3.84
C PRO A 324 -16.05 -20.66 2.81
N THR A 325 -17.25 -21.14 3.16
CA THR A 325 -18.10 -21.96 2.29
C THR A 325 -18.35 -21.26 0.94
N GLY A 326 -18.33 -22.04 -0.14
CA GLY A 326 -18.45 -21.52 -1.52
C GLY A 326 -17.22 -20.76 -2.02
N GLY A 327 -16.18 -20.61 -1.20
CA GLY A 327 -14.89 -20.03 -1.58
C GLY A 327 -13.88 -21.06 -2.04
N ARG A 328 -12.69 -20.58 -2.43
CA ARG A 328 -11.55 -21.40 -2.81
C ARG A 328 -10.35 -21.13 -1.90
N ALA A 329 -9.46 -22.10 -1.80
CA ALA A 329 -8.15 -21.91 -1.17
C ALA A 329 -7.32 -20.93 -2.01
N CYS A 330 -7.13 -19.72 -1.51
CA CYS A 330 -6.44 -18.66 -2.24
C CYS A 330 -5.80 -17.66 -1.29
N ILE A 331 -4.81 -16.93 -1.80
CA ILE A 331 -4.20 -15.77 -1.13
C ILE A 331 -4.10 -14.66 -2.16
N ARG A 332 -4.66 -13.48 -1.86
CA ARG A 332 -4.48 -12.28 -2.68
C ARG A 332 -3.08 -11.73 -2.51
N GLU A 333 -2.63 -11.59 -1.27
CA GLU A 333 -1.30 -11.08 -0.98
C GLU A 333 -0.77 -11.63 0.35
N LEU A 334 0.51 -11.93 0.40
CA LEU A 334 1.25 -12.43 1.55
C LEU A 334 2.43 -11.51 1.85
N ARG A 335 2.41 -10.91 3.04
CA ARG A 335 3.54 -10.13 3.56
C ARG A 335 4.28 -10.91 4.61
N ALA A 336 5.60 -11.00 4.44
CA ALA A 336 6.52 -11.35 5.50
C ALA A 336 7.18 -10.07 6.02
N LEU A 337 7.07 -9.76 7.31
CA LEU A 337 7.63 -8.53 7.88
C LEU A 337 8.73 -8.85 8.88
N GLY A 338 9.76 -7.99 8.91
CA GLY A 338 10.95 -8.24 9.70
C GLY A 338 12.14 -7.36 9.30
N GLN A 339 13.35 -7.84 9.58
CA GLN A 339 14.63 -7.15 9.31
C GLN A 339 15.69 -8.09 8.73
#